data_AF-A0A090AHB3-F1
#
_entry.id   AF-A0A090AHB3-F1
#
_cell.length_a   1.000
_cell.length_b   1.000
_cell.length_c   1.000
_cell.angle_alpha   90.00
_cell.angle_beta   90.00
_cell.angle_gamma   90.00
#
_symmetry.space_group_name_H-M   'P 1'
#
loop_
_entity.id
_entity.type
_entity.pdbx_description
1 polymer ?
#
loop_
_entity_poly.entity_id
_entity_poly.type
_entity_poly.pdbx_seq_one_letter_code
_entity_poly.pdbx_strand_id
1 'polypeptide(L)'
;MNENNQLTQIVTAISFTIAAILLTLIFSYSYLLSQIVAEKKQLTEEFITMRNQLGEEQENRQKLAENNQQLKTQLAKKEEEIERFQIQLQETEKRRLECQELIGDEEGENQTPACQVVNKEVSSEFIHQAAQNLLSAKTTDRFKGFSILMNHIEYLNDQLQREITEFYLEKMDKKNEDGVYYATFILSRLKPSILREYETRIREWYHPISQNSGWQRTLYRYCQLEKRINDYSE
;
A
#
# COMPACT_ATOMS: atom_id res chain seq x y z
N MET A 1 11.56 77.47 -73.45
CA MET A 1 11.27 76.02 -73.39
C MET A 1 11.90 75.29 -72.19
N ASN A 2 12.59 75.97 -71.25
CA ASN A 2 13.37 75.30 -70.19
C ASN A 2 12.63 75.17 -68.84
N GLU A 3 11.77 76.13 -68.49
CA GLU A 3 11.07 76.17 -67.19
C GLU A 3 10.00 75.08 -67.03
N ASN A 4 9.21 74.78 -68.08
CA ASN A 4 8.21 73.71 -68.04
C ASN A 4 8.84 72.32 -67.83
N ASN A 5 10.08 72.13 -68.28
CA ASN A 5 10.79 70.85 -68.13
C ASN A 5 11.32 70.68 -66.70
N GLN A 6 11.80 71.75 -66.07
CA GLN A 6 12.21 71.76 -64.66
C GLN A 6 11.02 71.53 -63.72
N LEU A 7 9.88 72.17 -63.98
CA LEU A 7 8.67 71.99 -63.17
C LEU A 7 8.16 70.55 -63.22
N THR A 8 8.19 69.93 -64.41
CA THR A 8 7.82 68.53 -64.60
C THR A 8 8.76 67.59 -63.84
N GLN A 9 10.07 67.83 -63.88
CA GLN A 9 11.06 67.04 -63.14
C GLN A 9 10.86 67.12 -61.63
N ILE A 10 10.59 68.32 -61.09
CA ILE A 10 10.30 68.52 -59.66
C ILE A 10 9.05 67.75 -59.24
N VAL A 11 7.96 67.85 -60.03
CA VAL A 11 6.72 67.12 -59.73
C VAL A 11 6.95 65.61 -59.75
N THR A 12 7.67 65.08 -60.74
CA THR A 12 7.99 63.64 -60.79
C THR A 12 8.85 63.18 -59.61
N ALA A 13 9.81 63.99 -59.18
CA ALA A 13 10.66 63.67 -58.02
C ALA A 13 9.84 63.66 -56.72
N ILE A 14 8.94 64.63 -56.54
CA ILE A 14 8.03 64.67 -55.38
C ILE A 14 7.08 63.47 -55.41
N SER A 15 6.45 63.16 -56.55
CA SER A 15 5.58 62.00 -56.69
C SER A 15 6.29 60.68 -56.39
N PHE A 16 7.53 60.51 -56.86
CA PHE A 16 8.34 59.32 -56.56
C PHE A 16 8.68 59.23 -55.07
N THR A 17 9.04 60.34 -54.44
CA THR A 17 9.36 60.39 -53.01
C THR A 17 8.13 60.04 -52.16
N ILE A 18 6.96 60.59 -52.50
CA ILE A 18 5.69 60.27 -51.83
C ILE A 18 5.36 58.79 -52.01
N ALA A 19 5.50 58.25 -53.23
CA ALA A 19 5.25 56.83 -53.49
C ALA A 19 6.20 55.92 -52.69
N ALA A 20 7.47 56.27 -52.58
CA ALA A 20 8.44 55.53 -51.77
C ALA A 20 8.08 55.56 -50.28
N ILE A 21 7.72 56.72 -49.73
CA ILE A 21 7.28 56.86 -48.33
C ILE A 21 6.03 56.02 -48.07
N LEU A 22 5.02 56.09 -48.95
CA LEU A 22 3.80 55.30 -48.82
C LEU A 22 4.08 53.80 -48.88
N LEU A 23 4.97 53.36 -49.78
CA LEU A 23 5.38 51.97 -49.88
C LEU A 23 6.05 51.50 -48.58
N THR A 24 7.00 52.26 -48.05
CA THR A 24 7.66 51.94 -46.77
C THR A 24 6.67 51.87 -45.61
N LEU A 25 5.71 52.79 -45.54
CA LEU A 25 4.66 52.77 -44.54
C LEU A 25 3.79 51.51 -44.66
N ILE A 26 3.36 51.15 -45.87
CA ILE A 26 2.58 49.93 -46.11
C ILE A 26 3.34 48.68 -45.67
N PHE A 27 4.63 48.57 -46.01
CA PHE A 27 5.46 47.43 -45.57
C PHE A 27 5.62 47.39 -44.05
N SER A 28 5.92 48.52 -43.40
CA SER A 28 6.06 48.58 -41.94
C SER A 28 4.77 48.22 -41.21
N TYR A 29 3.62 48.68 -41.72
CA TYR A 29 2.32 48.37 -41.15
C TYR A 29 1.96 46.90 -41.35
N SER A 30 2.24 46.34 -42.54
CA SER A 30 2.00 44.92 -42.83
C SER A 30 2.84 44.02 -41.92
N TYR A 31 4.10 44.38 -41.70
CA TYR A 31 4.98 43.66 -40.79
C TYR A 31 4.46 43.68 -39.34
N LEU A 32 4.07 44.86 -38.85
CA LEU A 32 3.51 45.00 -37.51
C LEU A 32 2.21 44.19 -37.35
N LEU A 33 1.34 44.22 -38.37
CA LEU A 33 0.10 43.46 -38.38
C LEU A 33 0.37 41.95 -38.31
N SER A 34 1.37 41.45 -39.04
CA SER A 34 1.78 40.05 -38.98
C SER A 34 2.30 39.65 -37.60
N GLN A 35 3.09 40.50 -36.95
CA GLN A 35 3.56 40.24 -35.58
C GLN A 35 2.41 40.18 -34.58
N ILE A 36 1.50 41.15 -34.61
CA ILE A 36 0.33 41.19 -33.72
C ILE A 36 -0.55 39.94 -33.91
N VAL A 37 -0.75 39.50 -35.16
CA VAL A 37 -1.52 38.28 -35.44
C VAL A 37 -0.82 37.04 -34.89
N ALA A 38 0.51 36.96 -35.00
CA ALA A 38 1.30 35.85 -34.46
C ALA A 38 1.23 35.79 -32.93
N GLU A 39 1.44 36.93 -32.26
CA GLU A 39 1.35 37.04 -30.79
C GLU A 39 -0.07 36.71 -30.30
N LYS A 40 -1.10 37.21 -30.98
CA LYS A 40 -2.49 36.88 -30.64
C LYS A 40 -2.78 35.39 -30.77
N LYS A 41 -2.23 34.74 -31.79
CA LYS A 41 -2.37 33.30 -32.00
C LYS A 41 -1.69 32.53 -30.86
N GLN A 42 -0.45 32.87 -30.53
CA GLN A 42 0.28 32.26 -29.41
C GLN A 42 -0.47 32.41 -28.09
N LEU A 43 -0.96 33.62 -27.79
CA LEU A 43 -1.73 33.88 -26.57
C LEU A 43 -3.04 33.07 -26.53
N THR A 44 -3.68 32.87 -27.67
CA THR A 44 -4.90 32.05 -27.77
C THR A 44 -4.60 30.59 -27.49
N GLU A 45 -3.50 30.07 -28.03
CA GLU A 45 -3.04 28.70 -27.77
C GLU A 45 -2.69 28.51 -26.29
N GLU A 46 -1.94 29.43 -25.68
CA GLU A 46 -1.63 29.42 -24.25
C GLU A 46 -2.88 29.46 -23.37
N PHE A 47 -3.88 30.29 -23.74
CA PHE A 47 -5.15 30.36 -23.02
C PHE A 47 -5.94 29.05 -23.09
N ILE A 48 -5.94 28.38 -24.24
CA ILE A 48 -6.59 27.07 -24.39
C ILE A 48 -5.86 26.02 -23.53
N THR A 49 -4.53 26.00 -23.55
CA THR A 49 -3.74 25.09 -22.72
C THR A 49 -4.00 25.30 -21.23
N MET A 50 -3.96 26.56 -20.76
CA MET A 50 -4.26 26.87 -19.36
C MET A 50 -5.69 26.49 -18.97
N ARG A 51 -6.66 26.71 -19.86
CA ARG A 51 -8.06 26.32 -19.62
C ARG A 51 -8.20 24.80 -19.47
N ASN A 52 -7.51 24.03 -20.30
CA ASN A 52 -7.53 22.57 -20.22
C ASN A 52 -6.87 22.08 -18.92
N GLN A 53 -5.71 22.64 -18.57
CA GLN A 53 -5.01 22.32 -17.31
C GLN A 53 -5.88 22.63 -16.09
N LEU A 54 -6.60 23.75 -16.09
CA LEU A 54 -7.53 24.11 -15.02
C LEU A 54 -8.68 23.10 -14.90
N GLY A 55 -9.21 22.62 -16.04
CA GLY A 55 -10.24 21.58 -16.08
C GLY A 55 -9.74 20.26 -15.50
N GLU A 56 -8.56 19.81 -15.89
CA GLU A 56 -7.92 18.60 -15.34
C GLU A 56 -7.65 18.72 -13.83
N GLU A 57 -7.20 19.89 -13.35
CA GLU A 57 -6.99 20.12 -11.91
C GLU A 57 -8.31 20.07 -11.14
N GLN A 58 -9.39 20.64 -11.68
CA GLN A 58 -10.72 20.58 -11.06
C GLN A 58 -11.24 19.14 -10.96
N GLU A 59 -11.08 18.33 -12.01
CA GLU A 59 -11.47 16.92 -12.00
C GLU A 59 -10.65 16.13 -10.96
N ASN A 60 -9.34 16.38 -10.88
CA ASN A 60 -8.47 15.75 -9.89
C ASN A 60 -8.86 16.14 -8.45
N ARG A 61 -9.25 17.39 -8.21
CA ARG A 61 -9.77 17.83 -6.89
C ARG A 61 -11.08 17.14 -6.53
N GLN A 62 -11.97 16.92 -7.48
CA GLN A 62 -13.22 16.18 -7.25
C GLN A 62 -12.93 14.71 -6.89
N LYS A 63 -12.10 14.02 -7.67
CA LYS A 63 -11.67 12.64 -7.37
C LYS A 63 -11.01 12.54 -5.99
N LEU A 64 -10.19 13.52 -5.62
CA LEU A 64 -9.56 13.56 -4.29
C LEU A 64 -10.60 13.75 -3.16
N ALA A 65 -11.62 14.58 -3.38
CA ALA A 65 -12.69 14.78 -2.41
C ALA A 65 -13.51 13.49 -2.21
N GLU A 66 -13.85 12.80 -3.29
CA GLU A 66 -14.55 11.51 -3.25
C GLU A 66 -13.73 10.45 -2.50
N ASN A 67 -12.43 10.32 -2.82
CA ASN A 67 -11.54 9.40 -2.11
C ASN A 67 -11.45 9.72 -0.61
N ASN A 68 -11.33 11.00 -0.24
CA ASN A 68 -11.32 11.40 1.17
C ASN A 68 -12.64 11.05 1.88
N GLN A 69 -13.78 11.18 1.21
CA GLN A 69 -15.07 10.80 1.77
C GLN A 69 -15.20 9.28 1.96
N GLN A 70 -14.71 8.50 0.99
CA GLN A 70 -14.65 7.04 1.11
C GLN A 70 -13.75 6.62 2.27
N LEU A 71 -12.57 7.23 2.42
CA LEU A 71 -11.66 6.96 3.53
C LEU A 71 -12.29 7.31 4.88
N LYS A 72 -12.97 8.45 5.01
CA LYS A 72 -13.70 8.80 6.23
C LYS A 72 -14.75 7.74 6.59
N THR A 73 -15.49 7.25 5.59
CA THR A 73 -16.48 6.19 5.80
C THR A 73 -15.84 4.88 6.25
N GLN A 74 -14.70 4.50 5.66
CA GLN A 74 -13.96 3.31 6.08
C GLN A 74 -13.40 3.44 7.50
N LEU A 75 -12.91 4.63 7.85
CA LEU A 75 -12.37 4.92 9.16
C LEU A 75 -13.47 4.84 10.23
N ALA A 76 -14.64 5.44 9.98
CA ALA A 76 -15.80 5.32 10.88
C ALA A 76 -16.22 3.85 11.11
N LYS A 77 -16.25 3.03 10.05
CA LYS A 77 -16.52 1.58 10.19
C LYS A 77 -15.48 0.86 11.06
N LYS A 78 -14.21 1.26 10.94
CA LYS A 78 -13.12 0.69 11.75
C LYS A 78 -13.20 1.15 13.20
N GLU A 79 -13.59 2.39 13.45
CA GLU A 79 -13.86 2.90 14.80
C GLU A 79 -15.00 2.13 15.47
N GLU A 80 -16.11 1.88 14.75
CA GLU A 80 -17.21 1.04 15.25
C GLU A 80 -16.77 -0.42 15.54
N GLU A 81 -15.90 -0.99 14.70
CA GLU A 81 -15.32 -2.32 14.96
C GLU A 81 -14.48 -2.33 16.23
N ILE A 82 -13.64 -1.32 16.43
CA ILE A 82 -12.79 -1.18 17.64
C ILE A 82 -13.66 -1.04 18.88
N GLU A 83 -14.71 -0.21 18.84
CA GLU A 83 -15.62 -0.02 19.97
C GLU A 83 -16.32 -1.33 20.35
N ARG A 84 -16.80 -2.09 19.36
CA ARG A 84 -17.37 -3.43 19.60
C ARG A 84 -16.38 -4.37 20.26
N PHE A 85 -15.12 -4.39 19.80
CA PHE A 85 -14.09 -5.22 20.43
C PHE A 85 -13.76 -4.76 21.86
N GLN A 86 -13.77 -3.46 22.15
CA GLN A 86 -13.56 -2.95 23.50
C GLN A 86 -14.70 -3.36 24.44
N ILE A 87 -15.95 -3.30 23.99
CA ILE A 87 -17.11 -3.77 24.78
C ILE A 87 -16.97 -5.26 25.07
N GLN A 88 -16.63 -6.08 24.06
CA GLN A 88 -16.41 -7.52 24.26
C GLN A 88 -15.27 -7.82 25.24
N LEU A 89 -14.18 -7.06 25.18
CA LEU A 89 -13.07 -7.19 26.12
C LEU A 89 -13.51 -6.87 27.55
N GLN A 90 -14.24 -5.78 27.76
CA GLN A 90 -14.77 -5.43 29.08
C GLN A 90 -15.73 -6.49 29.63
N GLU A 91 -16.61 -7.04 28.79
CA GLU A 91 -17.49 -8.15 29.19
C GLU A 91 -16.70 -9.41 29.57
N THR A 92 -15.61 -9.68 28.87
CA THR A 92 -14.73 -10.83 29.14
C THR A 92 -13.94 -10.62 30.42
N GLU A 93 -13.41 -9.42 30.65
CA GLU A 93 -12.73 -9.04 31.89
C GLU A 93 -13.68 -9.07 33.08
N LYS A 94 -14.93 -8.60 32.92
CA LYS A 94 -15.96 -8.69 33.94
C LYS A 94 -16.29 -10.14 34.29
N ARG A 95 -16.51 -10.99 33.28
CA ARG A 95 -16.69 -12.44 33.49
C ARG A 95 -15.48 -13.07 34.19
N ARG A 96 -14.26 -12.65 33.85
CA ARG A 96 -13.05 -13.12 34.52
C ARG A 96 -13.01 -12.72 35.99
N LEU A 97 -13.40 -11.48 36.32
CA LEU A 97 -13.48 -10.99 37.70
C LEU A 97 -14.57 -11.72 38.50
N GLU A 98 -15.75 -11.94 37.91
CA GLU A 98 -16.83 -12.73 38.52
C GLU A 98 -16.38 -14.18 38.81
N CYS A 99 -15.66 -14.82 37.87
CA CYS A 99 -15.03 -16.11 38.11
C CYS A 99 -13.97 -16.05 39.22
N GLN A 100 -13.25 -14.94 39.36
CA GLN A 100 -12.19 -14.77 40.36
C GLN A 100 -12.77 -14.52 41.77
N GLU A 101 -13.90 -13.82 41.88
CA GLU A 101 -14.66 -13.70 43.14
C GLU A 101 -15.24 -15.05 43.59
N LEU A 102 -15.77 -15.86 42.67
CA LEU A 102 -16.24 -17.21 42.98
C LEU A 102 -15.11 -18.15 43.46
N ILE A 103 -13.85 -17.85 43.13
CA ILE A 103 -12.66 -18.57 43.62
C ILE A 103 -12.22 -18.04 45.00
N GLY A 104 -12.54 -16.78 45.34
CA GLY A 104 -12.21 -16.16 46.63
C GLY A 104 -12.98 -16.72 47.83
N ASP A 105 -14.11 -17.39 47.59
CA ASP A 105 -14.93 -18.03 48.62
C ASP A 105 -14.63 -19.54 48.81
N GLU A 106 -13.79 -20.14 47.96
CA GLU A 106 -13.40 -21.56 48.04
C GLU A 106 -11.86 -21.72 48.15
N GLU A 107 -11.27 -21.23 49.25
CA GLU A 107 -9.96 -21.72 49.70
C GLU A 107 -10.11 -23.15 50.28
N GLY A 108 -10.20 -24.14 49.39
CA GLY A 108 -10.24 -25.55 49.78
C GLY A 108 -10.33 -26.49 48.58
N GLU A 109 -9.17 -26.99 48.14
CA GLU A 109 -9.03 -28.23 47.36
C GLU A 109 -10.01 -28.45 46.19
N ASN A 110 -9.81 -27.72 45.09
CA ASN A 110 -9.71 -28.24 43.72
C ASN A 110 -9.96 -27.08 42.75
N GLN A 111 -8.89 -26.59 42.12
CA GLN A 111 -9.03 -25.70 40.96
C GLN A 111 -9.78 -26.48 39.86
N THR A 112 -11.04 -26.12 39.62
CA THR A 112 -11.87 -26.76 38.62
C THR A 112 -11.33 -26.48 37.21
N PRO A 113 -11.27 -27.49 36.30
CA PRO A 113 -10.75 -27.34 34.94
C PRO A 113 -11.48 -26.27 34.10
N ALA A 114 -12.69 -25.88 34.49
CA ALA A 114 -13.56 -24.98 33.75
C ALA A 114 -12.97 -23.57 33.55
N CYS A 115 -12.25 -23.01 34.52
CA CYS A 115 -11.71 -21.63 34.39
C CYS A 115 -10.46 -21.54 33.49
N GLN A 116 -9.69 -22.62 33.36
CA GLN A 116 -8.58 -22.67 32.39
C GLN A 116 -9.06 -22.92 30.95
N VAL A 117 -10.20 -23.61 30.79
CA VAL A 117 -10.79 -23.92 29.49
C VAL A 117 -11.41 -22.65 28.87
N VAL A 118 -12.15 -21.84 29.64
CA VAL A 118 -12.80 -20.63 29.11
C VAL A 118 -11.81 -19.56 28.65
N ASN A 119 -10.71 -19.33 29.38
CA ASN A 119 -9.67 -18.38 28.95
C ASN A 119 -8.91 -18.84 27.70
N LYS A 120 -8.75 -20.16 27.50
CA LYS A 120 -8.14 -20.73 26.29
C LYS A 120 -9.11 -20.73 25.10
N GLU A 121 -10.39 -21.02 25.32
CA GLU A 121 -11.40 -21.09 24.27
C GLU A 121 -11.75 -19.72 23.70
N VAL A 122 -11.94 -18.70 24.56
CA VAL A 122 -12.22 -17.32 24.10
C VAL A 122 -11.03 -16.73 23.36
N SER A 123 -9.80 -17.03 23.80
CA SER A 123 -8.58 -16.63 23.08
C SER A 123 -8.44 -17.37 21.75
N SER A 124 -8.74 -18.67 21.71
CA SER A 124 -8.68 -19.51 20.50
C SER A 124 -9.65 -19.03 19.43
N GLU A 125 -10.89 -18.75 19.79
CA GLU A 125 -11.94 -18.35 18.84
C GLU A 125 -11.65 -16.97 18.22
N PHE A 126 -11.14 -16.02 19.02
CA PHE A 126 -10.69 -14.72 18.55
C PHE A 126 -9.47 -14.84 17.60
N ILE A 127 -8.51 -15.71 17.94
CA ILE A 127 -7.32 -15.98 17.12
C ILE A 127 -7.73 -16.64 15.79
N HIS A 128 -8.67 -17.59 15.80
CA HIS A 128 -9.21 -18.21 14.60
C HIS A 128 -9.94 -17.22 13.69
N GLN A 129 -10.81 -16.38 14.26
CA GLN A 129 -11.54 -15.38 13.49
C GLN A 129 -10.59 -14.35 12.87
N ALA A 130 -9.57 -13.92 13.62
CA ALA A 130 -8.53 -13.02 13.12
C ALA A 130 -7.72 -13.66 11.97
N ALA A 131 -7.37 -14.94 12.08
CA ALA A 131 -6.66 -15.67 11.04
C ALA A 131 -7.52 -15.86 9.77
N GLN A 132 -8.80 -16.18 9.90
CA GLN A 132 -9.72 -16.27 8.75
C GLN A 132 -9.93 -14.92 8.05
N ASN A 133 -10.06 -13.84 8.81
CA ASN A 133 -10.17 -12.48 8.28
C ASN A 133 -8.88 -12.06 7.54
N LEU A 134 -7.72 -12.52 8.01
CA LEU A 134 -6.44 -12.25 7.35
C LEU A 134 -6.23 -13.10 6.09
N LEU A 135 -6.73 -14.33 6.04
CA LEU A 135 -6.73 -15.14 4.81
C LEU A 135 -7.53 -14.48 3.68
N SER A 136 -8.57 -13.69 4.00
CA SER A 136 -9.39 -12.96 3.03
C SER A 136 -8.89 -11.54 2.69
N ALA A 137 -7.89 -11.00 3.40
CA ALA A 137 -7.38 -9.63 3.22
C ALA A 137 -6.50 -9.46 1.96
N LYS A 138 -6.08 -8.24 1.62
CA LYS A 138 -5.09 -8.00 0.54
C LYS A 138 -3.70 -8.50 0.95
N THR A 139 -2.90 -9.00 0.00
CA THR A 139 -1.63 -9.72 0.24
C THR A 139 -0.65 -9.00 1.18
N THR A 140 -0.50 -7.69 1.06
CA THR A 140 0.41 -6.89 1.90
C THR A 140 -0.02 -6.83 3.37
N ASP A 141 -1.34 -6.80 3.63
CA ASP A 141 -1.91 -6.77 4.99
C ASP A 141 -1.81 -8.15 5.65
N ARG A 142 -1.83 -9.23 4.85
CA ARG A 142 -1.64 -10.61 5.33
C ARG A 142 -0.28 -10.82 5.99
N PHE A 143 0.80 -10.34 5.36
CA PHE A 143 2.16 -10.55 5.87
C PHE A 143 2.37 -9.95 7.26
N LYS A 144 1.92 -8.71 7.47
CA LYS A 144 2.02 -8.05 8.78
C LYS A 144 1.05 -8.66 9.80
N GLY A 145 -0.20 -8.92 9.41
CA GLY A 145 -1.21 -9.48 10.31
C GLY A 145 -0.89 -10.89 10.79
N PHE A 146 -0.36 -11.75 9.92
CA PHE A 146 0.08 -13.09 10.33
C PHE A 146 1.26 -13.03 11.29
N SER A 147 2.22 -12.10 11.15
CA SER A 147 3.34 -12.01 12.11
C SER A 147 2.90 -11.84 13.57
N ILE A 148 1.76 -11.19 13.81
CA ILE A 148 1.14 -11.01 15.13
C ILE A 148 0.44 -12.29 15.58
N LEU A 149 -0.38 -12.89 14.72
CA LEU A 149 -1.05 -14.18 14.96
C LEU A 149 -0.06 -15.32 15.25
N MET A 150 1.12 -15.26 14.65
CA MET A 150 2.14 -16.29 14.75
C MET A 150 2.81 -16.37 16.13
N ASN A 151 2.68 -15.33 16.97
CA ASN A 151 3.01 -15.43 18.39
C ASN A 151 2.04 -16.34 19.15
N HIS A 152 0.88 -16.65 18.56
CA HIS A 152 -0.18 -17.45 19.14
C HIS A 152 -0.55 -18.65 18.26
N ILE A 153 0.35 -19.11 17.38
CA ILE A 153 0.07 -20.22 16.46
C ILE A 153 -0.35 -21.51 17.19
N GLU A 154 0.11 -21.73 18.43
CA GLU A 154 -0.24 -22.89 19.25
C GLU A 154 -1.75 -23.03 19.47
N TYR A 155 -2.50 -21.93 19.39
CA TYR A 155 -3.96 -21.89 19.54
C TYR A 155 -4.70 -22.10 18.21
N LEU A 156 -4.01 -22.05 17.06
CA LEU A 156 -4.62 -22.33 15.76
C LEU A 156 -4.88 -23.83 15.59
N ASN A 157 -6.01 -24.17 14.95
CA ASN A 157 -6.30 -25.55 14.60
C ASN A 157 -5.35 -26.01 13.48
N ASP A 158 -5.22 -27.32 13.33
CA ASP A 158 -4.21 -27.89 12.45
C ASP A 158 -4.47 -27.53 10.98
N GLN A 159 -5.73 -27.40 10.57
CA GLN A 159 -6.11 -26.98 9.22
C GLN A 159 -5.61 -25.55 8.91
N LEU A 160 -5.82 -24.63 9.83
CA LEU A 160 -5.47 -23.22 9.67
C LEU A 160 -3.94 -23.02 9.74
N GLN A 161 -3.24 -23.81 10.57
CA GLN A 161 -1.78 -23.86 10.54
C GLN A 161 -1.25 -24.32 9.18
N ARG A 162 -1.85 -25.35 8.56
CA ARG A 162 -1.47 -25.81 7.21
C ARG A 162 -1.71 -24.75 6.15
N GLU A 163 -2.89 -24.12 6.14
CA GLU A 163 -3.23 -23.09 5.15
C GLU A 163 -2.30 -21.88 5.21
N ILE A 164 -1.97 -21.41 6.41
CA ILE A 164 -1.00 -20.33 6.61
C ILE A 164 0.39 -20.79 6.16
N THR A 165 0.78 -22.02 6.51
CA THR A 165 2.07 -22.58 6.10
C THR A 165 2.20 -22.64 4.59
N GLU A 166 1.22 -23.20 3.87
CA GLU A 166 1.20 -23.26 2.40
C GLU A 166 1.29 -21.86 1.78
N PHE A 167 0.53 -20.88 2.31
CA PHE A 167 0.60 -19.50 1.82
C PHE A 167 2.02 -18.94 1.91
N TYR A 168 2.72 -19.16 3.01
CA TYR A 168 4.08 -18.66 3.20
C TYR A 168 5.13 -19.48 2.43
N LEU A 169 4.93 -20.78 2.28
CA LEU A 169 5.78 -21.62 1.44
C LEU A 169 5.69 -21.20 -0.04
N GLU A 170 4.49 -20.91 -0.55
CA GLU A 170 4.27 -20.44 -1.93
C GLU A 170 4.94 -19.08 -2.20
N LYS A 171 5.12 -18.25 -1.17
CA LYS A 171 5.73 -16.93 -1.27
C LYS A 171 7.24 -16.92 -1.03
N MET A 172 7.86 -18.09 -0.84
CA MET A 172 9.31 -18.19 -0.84
C MET A 172 9.87 -18.06 -2.25
N ASP A 173 10.28 -16.83 -2.56
CA ASP A 173 11.14 -16.55 -3.70
C ASP A 173 12.57 -16.34 -3.21
N LYS A 174 13.55 -16.90 -3.94
CA LYS A 174 14.99 -16.68 -3.73
C LYS A 174 15.38 -15.19 -3.80
N LYS A 175 14.52 -14.35 -4.38
CA LYS A 175 14.68 -12.89 -4.47
C LYS A 175 13.98 -12.12 -3.34
N ASN A 176 13.22 -12.79 -2.48
CA ASN A 176 12.43 -12.17 -1.41
C ASN A 176 12.92 -12.64 -0.03
N GLU A 177 13.98 -11.99 0.47
CA GLU A 177 14.60 -12.32 1.76
C GLU A 177 13.60 -12.26 2.92
N ASP A 178 12.77 -11.22 2.98
CA ASP A 178 11.76 -11.05 4.02
C ASP A 178 10.73 -12.19 3.99
N GLY A 179 10.28 -12.59 2.79
CA GLY A 179 9.36 -13.71 2.62
C GLY A 179 9.93 -15.01 3.18
N VAL A 180 11.20 -15.30 2.90
CA VAL A 180 11.90 -16.50 3.39
C VAL A 180 12.17 -16.41 4.90
N TYR A 181 12.50 -15.23 5.43
CA TYR A 181 12.63 -15.01 6.87
C TYR A 181 11.31 -15.25 7.62
N TYR A 182 10.20 -14.71 7.13
CA TYR A 182 8.90 -14.91 7.78
C TYR A 182 8.44 -16.37 7.67
N ALA A 183 8.67 -17.00 6.53
CA ALA A 183 8.27 -18.38 6.34
C ALA A 183 9.12 -19.33 7.24
N THR A 184 10.44 -19.10 7.42
CA THR A 184 11.24 -19.84 8.41
C THR A 184 10.76 -19.59 9.84
N PHE A 185 10.42 -18.34 10.17
CA PHE A 185 9.86 -18.00 11.48
C PHE A 185 8.56 -18.77 11.76
N ILE A 186 7.69 -18.90 10.76
CA ILE A 186 6.40 -19.61 10.88
C ILE A 186 6.60 -21.08 11.13
N LEU A 187 7.44 -21.71 10.31
CA LEU A 187 7.76 -23.13 10.43
C LEU A 187 8.39 -23.45 11.79
N SER A 188 9.22 -22.53 12.31
CA SER A 188 9.85 -22.66 13.63
C SER A 188 8.87 -22.60 14.80
N ARG A 189 7.58 -22.38 14.56
CA ARG A 189 6.53 -22.31 15.58
C ARG A 189 5.40 -23.33 15.38
N LEU A 190 5.47 -24.16 14.32
CA LEU A 190 4.48 -25.19 14.08
C LEU A 190 4.44 -26.26 15.17
N LYS A 191 3.27 -26.88 15.30
CA LYS A 191 3.09 -28.12 16.07
C LYS A 191 3.98 -29.23 15.48
N PRO A 192 4.55 -30.12 16.31
CA PRO A 192 5.44 -31.19 15.83
C PRO A 192 4.81 -32.08 14.75
N SER A 193 3.51 -32.39 14.86
CA SER A 193 2.76 -33.18 13.87
C SER A 193 2.78 -32.55 12.48
N ILE A 194 2.51 -31.24 12.41
CA ILE A 194 2.46 -30.48 11.16
C ILE A 194 3.86 -30.21 10.64
N LEU A 195 4.82 -29.91 11.53
CA LEU A 195 6.21 -29.67 11.15
C LEU A 195 6.80 -30.89 10.40
N ARG A 196 6.48 -32.11 10.83
CA ARG A 196 6.89 -33.35 10.14
C ARG A 196 6.30 -33.47 8.73
N GLU A 197 5.07 -33.02 8.50
CA GLU A 197 4.44 -33.04 7.16
C GLU A 197 5.23 -32.19 6.15
N TYR A 198 5.86 -31.11 6.63
CA TYR A 198 6.59 -30.16 5.79
C TYR A 198 8.10 -30.37 5.75
N GLU A 199 8.66 -31.28 6.56
CA GLU A 199 10.09 -31.45 6.74
C GLU A 199 10.87 -31.55 5.41
N THR A 200 10.45 -32.44 4.51
CA THR A 200 11.12 -32.65 3.21
C THR A 200 11.11 -31.38 2.37
N ARG A 201 9.97 -30.71 2.28
CA ARG A 201 9.83 -29.44 1.55
C ARG A 201 10.71 -28.35 2.15
N ILE A 202 10.80 -28.30 3.49
CA ILE A 202 11.64 -27.33 4.19
C ILE A 202 13.12 -27.56 3.86
N ARG A 203 13.60 -28.80 3.93
CA ARG A 203 15.00 -29.14 3.61
C ARG A 203 15.32 -28.82 2.15
N GLU A 204 14.44 -29.18 1.21
CA GLU A 204 14.69 -28.96 -0.22
C GLU A 204 14.63 -27.48 -0.62
N TRP A 205 13.70 -26.71 -0.04
CA TRP A 205 13.45 -25.34 -0.48
C TRP A 205 14.27 -24.31 0.30
N TYR A 206 14.41 -24.44 1.63
CA TYR A 206 15.12 -23.44 2.43
C TYR A 206 16.62 -23.63 2.49
N HIS A 207 17.09 -24.88 2.58
CA HIS A 207 18.51 -25.14 2.78
C HIS A 207 19.37 -24.43 1.71
N PRO A 208 19.04 -24.51 0.41
CA PRO A 208 19.82 -23.83 -0.63
C PRO A 208 19.70 -22.30 -0.59
N ILE A 209 18.57 -21.78 -0.13
CA ILE A 209 18.28 -20.33 -0.13
C ILE A 209 18.96 -19.65 1.07
N SER A 210 18.96 -20.31 2.22
CA SER A 210 19.56 -19.81 3.47
C SER A 210 21.09 -19.65 3.39
N GLN A 211 21.75 -20.34 2.45
CA GLN A 211 23.19 -20.29 2.25
C GLN A 211 23.67 -19.10 1.37
N ASN A 212 22.74 -18.26 0.88
CA ASN A 212 23.10 -17.08 0.10
C ASN A 212 23.88 -16.04 0.93
N SER A 213 24.92 -15.46 0.35
CA SER A 213 25.69 -14.38 0.98
C SER A 213 24.80 -13.16 1.23
N GLY A 214 24.71 -12.72 2.50
CA GLY A 214 23.89 -11.57 2.91
C GLY A 214 22.61 -11.94 3.67
N TRP A 215 22.29 -13.24 3.82
CA TRP A 215 21.05 -13.73 4.41
C TRP A 215 21.26 -14.31 5.82
N GLN A 216 22.14 -13.70 6.62
CA GLN A 216 22.60 -14.26 7.90
C GLN A 216 21.46 -14.43 8.92
N ARG A 217 20.45 -13.55 8.89
CA ARG A 217 19.26 -13.66 9.77
C ARG A 217 18.41 -14.86 9.43
N THR A 218 18.22 -15.12 8.13
CA THR A 218 17.47 -16.27 7.62
C THR A 218 18.20 -17.57 7.91
N LEU A 219 19.53 -17.60 7.72
CA LEU A 219 20.37 -18.75 8.06
C LEU A 219 20.29 -19.10 9.55
N TYR A 220 20.39 -18.11 10.44
CA TYR A 220 20.26 -18.33 11.89
C TYR A 220 18.91 -18.97 12.26
N ARG A 221 17.81 -18.50 11.65
CA ARG A 221 16.48 -19.08 11.89
C ARG A 221 16.34 -20.49 11.33
N TYR A 222 16.92 -20.75 10.16
CA TYR A 222 16.94 -22.10 9.60
C TYR A 222 17.64 -23.10 10.53
N CYS A 223 18.79 -22.74 11.10
CA CYS A 223 19.49 -23.62 12.06
C CYS A 223 18.63 -23.92 13.32
N GLN A 224 17.85 -22.95 13.80
CA GLN A 224 16.92 -23.19 14.92
C GLN A 224 15.79 -24.16 14.54
N LEU A 225 15.28 -24.03 13.32
CA LEU A 225 14.26 -24.92 12.77
C LEU A 225 14.80 -26.35 12.59
N GLU A 226 15.99 -26.49 12.02
CA GLU A 226 16.67 -27.76 11.81
C GLU A 226 16.93 -28.48 13.14
N LYS A 227 17.36 -27.74 14.17
CA LYS A 227 17.50 -28.30 15.52
C LYS A 227 16.17 -28.84 16.04
N ARG A 228 15.07 -28.08 15.94
CA ARG A 228 13.74 -28.56 16.36
C ARG A 228 13.30 -29.79 15.58
N ILE A 229 13.53 -29.83 14.26
CA ILE A 229 13.20 -31.00 13.44
C ILE A 229 13.93 -32.23 13.99
N ASN A 230 15.24 -32.13 14.22
CA ASN A 230 16.05 -33.22 14.75
C ASN A 230 15.63 -33.64 16.18
N ASP A 231 15.31 -32.67 17.05
CA ASP A 231 14.81 -32.93 18.42
C ASP A 231 13.48 -33.70 18.43
N TYR A 232 12.72 -33.70 17.33
CA TYR A 232 11.47 -34.45 17.18
C TYR A 232 11.62 -35.70 16.30
N SER A 233 12.80 -36.00 15.76
CA SER A 233 13.05 -37.20 14.95
C SER A 233 13.55 -38.40 15.78
N GLU A 234 13.92 -38.17 17.04
CA GLU A 234 14.19 -39.20 18.07
C GLU A 234 12.89 -39.63 18.79
#